data_AF-A0A3B4FAD2-F1
#
_entry.id   AF-A0A3B4FAD2-F1
#
_cell.length_a   1.000
_cell.length_b   1.000
_cell.length_c   1.000
_cell.angle_alpha   90.00
_cell.angle_beta   90.00
_cell.angle_gamma   90.00
#
_symmetry.space_group_name_H-M   'P 1'
#
loop_
_entity.id
_entity.type
_entity.pdbx_description
1 polymer ?
#
loop_
_entity_poly.entity_id
_entity_poly.type
_entity_poly.pdbx_seq_one_letter_code
_entity_poly.pdbx_strand_id
1 'polypeptide(L)'
;MSFRRGVVRQSKFRHVFAQAWKAEHCIDDVRVSRVTWDSPLCAVNPKFIAVIIEAGGGGAFLVVPVSKSGRIDQSCPTVCGHAAPVLDIQWSPHDDNVIASASEDCTVKVWQIPDGGLTSPMTDATVTLEGHSKRVGLLAWHPTAFNILLTAGCDNVICVWNVGTGELVYQLDDAHPDLIYNVSWNKDGSAICTVCKDKALRVIDPRRGAVLKVREKVHDGTRPMRAVFLSDGKILTTGFSRMSERQLALWDTKDLSEPMVIQEMDTSNGVLLPFYDPDTNMVYLCGKGDCTIRYFEVTDESPYVHFLSLYSSKEPQRGAGFQSKRGVDVNKCEIARFYKLHERKVEPISMTVPRKSDLFQGDLYPDTAGLEPALLADEWIAGQDAPPLLVSLSGGYTAPPSKHRDTLRSKPKLVSQDSGTGAVPPSAGNVAAPTSTPTSAAKETEEETPQPTAATRETDGNGDRPKREDDVLSELLAEMKALRAVVLAQNQRIELLERQLARIEDGDV
;
A
#
# COMPACT_ATOMS: atom_id res chain seq x y z
N MET A 1 46.39 -28.89 -13.93
CA MET A 1 46.06 -27.46 -13.72
C MET A 1 45.31 -27.32 -12.42
N SER A 2 45.65 -26.28 -11.65
CA SER A 2 45.28 -26.03 -10.27
C SER A 2 43.77 -26.07 -10.00
N PHE A 3 43.35 -26.84 -9.00
CA PHE A 3 42.09 -26.64 -8.31
C PHE A 3 42.14 -25.27 -7.63
N ARG A 4 41.60 -24.23 -8.28
CA ARG A 4 41.33 -22.96 -7.60
C ARG A 4 40.34 -23.27 -6.48
N ARG A 5 40.82 -23.26 -5.24
CA ARG A 5 39.98 -23.15 -4.04
C ARG A 5 39.04 -21.97 -4.31
N GLY A 6 37.75 -22.25 -4.52
CA GLY A 6 36.75 -21.22 -4.75
C GLY A 6 36.82 -20.23 -3.60
N VAL A 7 37.07 -18.96 -3.92
CA VAL A 7 37.00 -17.88 -2.94
C VAL A 7 35.53 -17.85 -2.48
N VAL A 8 35.27 -18.38 -1.29
CA VAL A 8 33.93 -18.31 -0.70
C VAL A 8 33.67 -16.84 -0.41
N ARG A 9 32.66 -16.25 -1.06
CA ARG A 9 32.23 -14.88 -0.80
C ARG A 9 32.02 -14.70 0.70
N GLN A 10 32.69 -13.70 1.28
CA GLN A 10 32.51 -13.37 2.68
C GLN A 10 31.21 -12.59 2.85
N SER A 11 30.19 -13.24 3.40
CA SER A 11 28.94 -12.60 3.82
C SER A 11 28.73 -12.85 5.30
N LYS A 12 28.48 -11.77 6.05
CA LYS A 12 28.09 -11.86 7.47
C LYS A 12 26.73 -12.54 7.66
N PHE A 13 25.93 -12.63 6.59
CA PHE A 13 24.60 -13.23 6.57
C PHE A 13 24.58 -14.66 6.04
N ARG A 14 25.74 -15.22 5.67
CA ARG A 14 25.87 -16.58 5.11
C ARG A 14 25.21 -17.67 5.95
N HIS A 15 25.20 -17.48 7.28
CA HIS A 15 24.71 -18.44 8.26
C HIS A 15 23.43 -17.97 8.95
N VAL A 16 22.71 -16.99 8.38
CA VAL A 16 21.35 -16.67 8.84
C VAL A 16 20.52 -17.95 8.80
N PHE A 17 19.83 -18.22 9.89
CA PHE A 17 18.90 -19.33 9.98
C PHE A 17 17.55 -18.83 10.44
N ALA A 18 16.52 -19.53 9.99
CA ALA A 18 15.14 -19.25 10.32
C ALA A 18 14.64 -20.26 11.36
N GLN A 19 14.02 -19.77 12.43
CA GLN A 19 13.47 -20.60 13.49
C GLN A 19 12.02 -20.22 13.76
N ALA A 20 11.11 -21.15 13.47
CA ALA A 20 9.72 -21.04 13.90
C ALA A 20 9.63 -21.11 15.42
N TRP A 21 8.77 -20.28 15.99
CA TRP A 21 8.52 -20.27 17.42
C TRP A 21 7.74 -21.53 17.83
N LYS A 22 7.83 -21.89 19.11
CA LYS A 22 7.04 -22.99 19.67
C LYS A 22 5.55 -22.66 19.60
N ALA A 23 4.71 -23.70 19.58
CA ALA A 23 3.26 -23.57 19.49
C ALA A 23 2.66 -22.66 20.57
N GLU A 24 3.20 -22.67 21.79
CA GLU A 24 2.77 -21.81 22.91
C GLU A 24 2.94 -20.30 22.67
N HIS A 25 3.77 -19.93 21.70
CA HIS A 25 3.96 -18.54 21.26
C HIS A 25 3.31 -18.24 19.91
N CYS A 26 2.58 -19.20 19.32
CA CYS A 26 1.75 -18.96 18.15
C CYS A 26 0.39 -18.40 18.57
N ILE A 27 -0.34 -17.85 17.61
CA ILE A 27 -1.73 -17.42 17.79
C ILE A 27 -2.62 -18.40 17.04
N ASP A 28 -3.49 -19.09 17.76
CA ASP A 28 -4.35 -20.13 17.21
C ASP A 28 -5.81 -19.66 17.05
N ASP A 29 -6.56 -20.35 16.19
CA ASP A 29 -7.99 -20.12 15.91
C ASP A 29 -8.30 -18.76 15.23
N VAL A 30 -7.30 -18.19 14.54
CA VAL A 30 -7.46 -16.99 13.71
C VAL A 30 -8.04 -17.37 12.35
N ARG A 31 -9.26 -16.94 12.03
CA ARG A 31 -9.91 -17.23 10.73
C ARG A 31 -9.34 -16.37 9.60
N VAL A 32 -8.14 -16.70 9.11
CA VAL A 32 -7.46 -15.94 8.05
C VAL A 32 -8.32 -15.88 6.78
N SER A 33 -8.41 -14.70 6.19
CA SER A 33 -9.21 -14.47 4.96
C SER A 33 -8.82 -15.40 3.82
N ARG A 34 -9.84 -15.91 3.11
CA ARG A 34 -9.69 -16.73 1.90
C ARG A 34 -9.85 -15.93 0.61
N VAL A 35 -9.93 -14.60 0.70
CA VAL A 35 -10.03 -13.74 -0.48
C VAL A 35 -8.84 -14.00 -1.42
N THR A 36 -9.14 -14.19 -2.71
CA THR A 36 -8.15 -14.37 -3.76
C THR A 36 -7.59 -13.02 -4.18
N TRP A 37 -6.71 -12.47 -3.34
CA TRP A 37 -5.98 -11.24 -3.60
C TRP A 37 -4.50 -11.45 -3.25
N ASP A 38 -3.57 -10.82 -3.96
CA ASP A 38 -2.13 -11.07 -3.78
C ASP A 38 -1.46 -10.15 -2.74
N SER A 39 -2.21 -9.61 -1.77
CA SER A 39 -1.64 -8.87 -0.63
C SER A 39 -1.08 -9.81 0.44
N PRO A 40 -0.23 -9.32 1.35
CA PRO A 40 0.32 -10.14 2.43
C PRO A 40 -0.70 -10.68 3.45
N LEU A 41 -1.91 -10.09 3.52
CA LEU A 41 -2.99 -10.37 4.50
C LEU A 41 -2.64 -10.12 5.98
N CYS A 42 -1.40 -9.73 6.28
CA CYS A 42 -0.93 -9.48 7.63
C CYS A 42 0.04 -8.29 7.62
N ALA A 43 -0.16 -7.38 8.58
CA ALA A 43 0.70 -6.24 8.80
C ALA A 43 1.11 -6.22 10.27
N VAL A 44 2.39 -6.00 10.55
CA VAL A 44 2.94 -6.07 11.91
C VAL A 44 3.85 -4.88 12.17
N ASN A 45 3.72 -4.32 13.37
CA ASN A 45 4.62 -3.30 13.89
C ASN A 45 5.10 -3.70 15.31
N PRO A 46 5.88 -2.87 16.02
CA PRO A 46 6.40 -3.24 17.33
C PRO A 46 5.33 -3.46 18.41
N LYS A 47 4.10 -2.95 18.23
CA LYS A 47 3.00 -3.07 19.20
C LYS A 47 1.99 -4.15 18.83
N PHE A 48 1.63 -4.27 17.56
CA PHE A 48 0.45 -5.00 17.13
C PHE A 48 0.72 -5.89 15.91
N ILE A 49 -0.04 -6.99 15.86
CA ILE A 49 -0.21 -7.87 14.71
C ILE A 49 -1.63 -7.63 14.20
N ALA A 50 -1.76 -7.25 12.93
CA ALA A 50 -3.03 -7.14 12.25
C ALA A 50 -3.16 -8.22 11.18
N VAL A 51 -4.30 -8.90 11.13
CA VAL A 51 -4.58 -10.01 10.20
C VAL A 51 -5.94 -9.83 9.56
N ILE A 52 -6.01 -9.85 8.24
CA ILE A 52 -7.29 -9.84 7.52
C ILE A 52 -7.98 -11.19 7.75
N ILE A 53 -9.22 -11.15 8.25
CA ILE A 53 -9.98 -12.35 8.63
C ILE A 53 -11.24 -12.50 7.79
N GLU A 54 -11.79 -13.71 7.78
CA GLU A 54 -13.13 -13.95 7.26
C GLU A 54 -14.18 -13.31 8.17
N ALA A 55 -15.11 -12.56 7.56
CA ALA A 55 -16.27 -11.98 8.22
C ALA A 55 -17.56 -12.52 7.57
N GLY A 56 -18.60 -12.78 8.37
CA GLY A 56 -19.89 -13.29 7.89
C GLY A 56 -20.72 -12.26 7.11
N GLY A 57 -20.27 -11.00 7.04
CA GLY A 57 -20.83 -9.90 6.27
C GLY A 57 -19.89 -8.70 6.35
N GLY A 58 -19.63 -8.04 5.21
CA GLY A 58 -18.66 -6.94 5.12
C GLY A 58 -17.20 -7.37 5.14
N GLY A 59 -16.32 -6.47 5.58
CA GLY A 59 -14.88 -6.70 5.71
C GLY A 59 -14.39 -6.45 7.14
N ALA A 60 -13.53 -7.35 7.64
CA ALA A 60 -12.93 -7.20 8.96
C ALA A 60 -11.47 -7.64 9.01
N PHE A 61 -10.75 -7.10 9.98
CA PHE A 61 -9.41 -7.57 10.35
C PHE A 61 -9.26 -7.62 11.86
N LEU A 62 -8.47 -8.59 12.32
CA LEU A 62 -8.10 -8.77 13.73
C LEU A 62 -6.90 -7.88 14.03
N VAL A 63 -6.87 -7.24 15.20
CA VAL A 63 -5.69 -6.53 15.72
C VAL A 63 -5.42 -7.00 17.14
N VAL A 64 -4.24 -7.55 17.38
CA VAL A 64 -3.82 -8.06 18.71
C VAL A 64 -2.41 -7.57 19.06
N PRO A 65 -2.09 -7.38 20.34
CA PRO A 65 -0.73 -7.06 20.75
C PRO A 65 0.28 -8.13 20.29
N VAL A 66 1.52 -7.74 19.97
CA VAL A 66 2.60 -8.69 19.58
C VAL A 66 2.93 -9.72 20.65
N SER A 67 2.59 -9.43 21.92
CA SER A 67 2.76 -10.34 23.05
C SER A 67 1.62 -11.35 23.18
N LYS A 68 0.54 -11.21 22.41
CA LYS A 68 -0.59 -12.14 22.44
C LYS A 68 -0.17 -13.49 21.86
N SER A 69 -0.37 -14.55 22.62
CA SER A 69 -0.21 -15.94 22.17
C SER A 69 -1.37 -16.82 22.64
N GLY A 70 -1.40 -18.05 22.12
CA GLY A 70 -2.44 -19.04 22.37
C GLY A 70 -3.69 -18.79 21.54
N ARG A 71 -4.79 -19.41 21.98
CA ARG A 71 -6.06 -19.38 21.26
C ARG A 71 -6.74 -18.02 21.31
N ILE A 72 -7.21 -17.54 20.17
CA ILE A 72 -8.09 -16.38 20.05
C ILE A 72 -9.53 -16.82 20.27
N ASP A 73 -10.22 -16.11 21.16
CA ASP A 73 -11.64 -16.35 21.41
C ASP A 73 -12.49 -15.84 20.24
N GLN A 74 -13.61 -16.50 19.95
CA GLN A 74 -14.52 -16.09 18.86
C GLN A 74 -15.15 -14.71 19.09
N SER A 75 -15.25 -14.27 20.35
CA SER A 75 -15.74 -12.95 20.74
C SER A 75 -14.65 -11.86 20.73
N CYS A 76 -13.41 -12.21 20.35
CA CYS A 76 -12.31 -11.25 20.28
C CYS A 76 -12.70 -10.08 19.36
N PRO A 77 -12.60 -8.83 19.86
CA PRO A 77 -13.02 -7.67 19.08
C PRO A 77 -12.14 -7.48 17.85
N THR A 78 -12.77 -7.04 16.77
CA THR A 78 -12.15 -6.84 15.45
C THR A 78 -12.44 -5.43 14.95
N VAL A 79 -11.70 -4.99 13.94
CA VAL A 79 -12.03 -3.78 13.18
C VAL A 79 -12.99 -4.19 12.06
N CYS A 80 -14.19 -3.61 12.03
CA CYS A 80 -15.33 -4.09 11.24
C CYS A 80 -16.23 -2.95 10.70
N GLY A 81 -15.66 -1.94 10.06
CA GLY A 81 -16.43 -0.86 9.42
C GLY A 81 -16.47 -0.86 7.89
N HIS A 82 -15.92 -1.88 7.23
CA HIS A 82 -16.01 -2.01 5.77
C HIS A 82 -17.26 -2.79 5.35
N ALA A 83 -17.90 -2.35 4.25
CA ALA A 83 -19.11 -2.96 3.71
C ALA A 83 -18.83 -4.19 2.82
N ALA A 84 -17.57 -4.41 2.44
CA ALA A 84 -17.11 -5.54 1.64
C ALA A 84 -15.71 -6.00 2.10
N PRO A 85 -15.20 -7.15 1.62
CA PRO A 85 -13.94 -7.72 2.07
C PRO A 85 -12.76 -6.74 2.04
N VAL A 86 -11.93 -6.78 3.09
CA VAL A 86 -10.68 -6.02 3.15
C VAL A 86 -9.64 -6.75 2.30
N LEU A 87 -8.99 -6.01 1.40
CA LEU A 87 -7.99 -6.52 0.46
C LEU A 87 -6.56 -6.26 0.92
N ASP A 88 -6.30 -5.14 1.59
CA ASP A 88 -4.97 -4.79 2.06
C ASP A 88 -5.01 -4.00 3.38
N ILE A 89 -3.97 -4.14 4.19
CA ILE A 89 -3.80 -3.43 5.46
C ILE A 89 -2.33 -3.03 5.65
N GLN A 90 -2.08 -1.82 6.15
CA GLN A 90 -0.73 -1.35 6.39
C GLN A 90 -0.65 -0.39 7.58
N TRP A 91 0.27 -0.64 8.50
CA TRP A 91 0.58 0.27 9.61
C TRP A 91 1.28 1.53 9.09
N SER A 92 0.96 2.67 9.70
CA SER A 92 1.71 3.90 9.49
C SER A 92 3.17 3.72 9.94
N PRO A 93 4.17 4.15 9.16
CA PRO A 93 5.56 4.11 9.58
C PRO A 93 5.87 5.11 10.71
N HIS A 94 4.98 6.08 10.95
CA HIS A 94 5.20 7.21 11.86
C HIS A 94 4.32 7.17 13.12
N ASP A 95 3.36 6.26 13.18
CA ASP A 95 2.54 6.01 14.38
C ASP A 95 2.17 4.52 14.48
N ASP A 96 2.70 3.85 15.51
CA ASP A 96 2.47 2.42 15.77
C ASP A 96 1.01 2.10 16.19
N ASN A 97 0.17 3.11 16.38
CA ASN A 97 -1.24 2.94 16.69
C ASN A 97 -2.14 3.26 15.49
N VAL A 98 -1.60 3.64 14.33
CA VAL A 98 -2.40 3.98 13.13
C VAL A 98 -2.25 2.93 12.05
N ILE A 99 -3.37 2.42 11.55
CA ILE A 99 -3.42 1.45 10.45
C ILE A 99 -4.40 1.92 9.37
N ALA A 100 -4.05 1.72 8.10
CA ALA A 100 -4.96 1.89 6.97
C ALA A 100 -5.45 0.53 6.48
N SER A 101 -6.69 0.48 5.98
CA SER A 101 -7.29 -0.68 5.32
C SER A 101 -7.96 -0.29 4.01
N ALA A 102 -7.80 -1.13 2.99
CA ALA A 102 -8.40 -0.98 1.67
C ALA A 102 -9.37 -2.13 1.39
N SER A 103 -10.50 -1.85 0.74
CA SER A 103 -11.59 -2.81 0.60
C SER A 103 -12.19 -2.88 -0.81
N GLU A 104 -12.92 -3.97 -1.04
CA GLU A 104 -13.83 -4.14 -2.18
C GLU A 104 -14.98 -3.12 -2.22
N ASP A 105 -15.26 -2.42 -1.11
CA ASP A 105 -16.26 -1.36 -1.05
C ASP A 105 -15.80 -0.03 -1.66
N CYS A 106 -14.65 -0.02 -2.33
CA CYS A 106 -14.02 1.13 -2.99
C CYS A 106 -13.52 2.22 -2.03
N THR A 107 -13.57 1.99 -0.72
CA THR A 107 -13.09 2.95 0.29
C THR A 107 -11.76 2.52 0.88
N VAL A 108 -11.01 3.52 1.37
CA VAL A 108 -9.88 3.31 2.27
C VAL A 108 -10.21 3.93 3.61
N LYS A 109 -9.99 3.18 4.70
CA LYS A 109 -10.29 3.64 6.06
C LYS A 109 -9.02 3.65 6.89
N VAL A 110 -8.88 4.68 7.72
CA VAL A 110 -7.77 4.83 8.66
C VAL A 110 -8.27 4.73 10.08
N TRP A 111 -7.58 3.96 10.90
CA TRP A 111 -8.00 3.55 12.22
C TRP A 111 -6.93 3.89 13.26
N GLN A 112 -7.36 4.45 14.39
CA GLN A 112 -6.53 4.63 15.56
C GLN A 112 -6.78 3.50 16.56
N ILE A 113 -5.82 2.58 16.69
CA ILE A 113 -5.88 1.45 17.61
C ILE A 113 -5.48 1.90 19.03
N PRO A 114 -6.30 1.65 20.06
CA PRO A 114 -5.94 1.98 21.44
C PRO A 114 -4.70 1.22 21.91
N ASP A 115 -3.94 1.84 22.83
CA ASP A 115 -2.87 1.13 23.53
C ASP A 115 -3.44 -0.09 24.27
N GLY A 116 -2.79 -1.25 24.15
CA GLY A 116 -3.29 -2.52 24.68
C GLY A 116 -4.22 -3.31 23.74
N GLY A 117 -4.65 -2.72 22.62
CA GLY A 117 -5.50 -3.36 21.62
C GLY A 117 -6.98 -3.04 21.78
N LEU A 118 -7.83 -3.75 21.05
CA LEU A 118 -9.27 -3.53 21.05
C LEU A 118 -9.94 -4.15 22.28
N THR A 119 -10.85 -3.41 22.91
CA THR A 119 -11.73 -3.91 23.99
C THR A 119 -13.16 -4.17 23.52
N SER A 120 -13.56 -3.56 22.41
CA SER A 120 -14.85 -3.74 21.74
C SER A 120 -14.64 -3.67 20.22
N PRO A 121 -15.53 -4.25 19.40
CA PRO A 121 -15.45 -4.10 17.95
C PRO A 121 -15.39 -2.64 17.54
N MET A 122 -14.54 -2.33 16.57
CA MET A 122 -14.33 -0.96 16.07
C MET A 122 -14.97 -0.83 14.68
N THR A 123 -16.08 -0.10 14.60
CA THR A 123 -16.81 0.15 13.34
C THR A 123 -16.50 1.52 12.74
N ASP A 124 -16.18 2.49 13.60
CA ASP A 124 -16.02 3.88 13.18
C ASP A 124 -14.56 4.16 12.84
N ALA A 125 -14.30 4.42 11.57
CA ALA A 125 -12.98 4.85 11.10
C ALA A 125 -12.71 6.29 11.54
N THR A 126 -11.43 6.60 11.79
CA THR A 126 -10.98 7.97 12.08
C THR A 126 -11.09 8.85 10.83
N VAL A 127 -10.72 8.29 9.67
CA VAL A 127 -10.85 8.93 8.35
C VAL A 127 -11.36 7.87 7.36
N THR A 128 -12.31 8.25 6.51
CA THR A 128 -12.71 7.46 5.33
C THR A 128 -12.33 8.26 4.09
N LEU A 129 -11.54 7.65 3.22
CA LEU A 129 -11.05 8.22 1.97
C LEU A 129 -11.86 7.60 0.83
N GLU A 130 -12.55 8.46 0.08
CA GLU A 130 -13.43 8.09 -1.02
C GLU A 130 -12.96 8.79 -2.28
N GLY A 131 -12.61 8.01 -3.32
CA GLY A 131 -12.10 8.54 -4.58
C GLY A 131 -11.91 7.48 -5.66
N HIS A 132 -11.77 6.21 -5.26
CA HIS A 132 -11.76 5.10 -6.20
C HIS A 132 -13.20 4.69 -6.60
N SER A 133 -13.38 4.34 -7.87
CA SER A 133 -14.65 3.88 -8.45
C SER A 133 -14.78 2.35 -8.47
N LYS A 134 -13.69 1.64 -8.13
CA LYS A 134 -13.63 0.17 -8.02
C LYS A 134 -12.85 -0.21 -6.77
N ARG A 135 -12.86 -1.51 -6.44
CA ARG A 135 -12.15 -2.06 -5.28
C ARG A 135 -10.72 -1.53 -5.15
N VAL A 136 -10.33 -1.20 -3.93
CA VAL A 136 -8.98 -0.73 -3.60
C VAL A 136 -8.22 -1.86 -2.97
N GLY A 137 -7.04 -2.18 -3.49
CA GLY A 137 -6.30 -3.36 -3.05
C GLY A 137 -4.81 -3.15 -2.86
N LEU A 138 -4.33 -1.91 -2.94
CA LEU A 138 -2.94 -1.54 -2.72
C LEU A 138 -2.87 -0.31 -1.82
N LEU A 139 -2.13 -0.42 -0.73
CA LEU A 139 -1.79 0.67 0.19
C LEU A 139 -0.27 0.86 0.24
N ALA A 140 0.18 2.11 0.27
CA ALA A 140 1.58 2.46 0.50
C ALA A 140 1.70 3.79 1.26
N TRP A 141 1.90 3.72 2.58
CA TRP A 141 2.28 4.89 3.37
C TRP A 141 3.60 5.49 2.88
N HIS A 142 3.68 6.82 2.88
CA HIS A 142 4.91 7.53 2.55
C HIS A 142 6.00 7.24 3.61
N PRO A 143 7.26 7.01 3.21
CA PRO A 143 8.31 6.59 4.14
C PRO A 143 8.87 7.72 5.01
N THR A 144 8.70 8.98 4.60
CA THR A 144 9.37 10.14 5.22
C THR A 144 8.44 11.32 5.53
N ALA A 145 7.22 11.33 5.00
CA ALA A 145 6.31 12.47 5.05
C ALA A 145 5.08 12.09 5.85
N PHE A 146 4.79 12.89 6.86
CA PHE A 146 3.72 12.60 7.79
C PHE A 146 2.35 12.61 7.11
N ASN A 147 1.49 11.64 7.46
CA ASN A 147 0.11 11.50 6.97
C ASN A 147 -0.08 11.36 5.44
N ILE A 148 0.98 11.19 4.66
CA ILE A 148 0.82 10.93 3.22
C ILE A 148 0.60 9.43 3.00
N LEU A 149 -0.53 9.08 2.38
CA LEU A 149 -0.89 7.70 2.03
C LEU A 149 -1.17 7.61 0.53
N LEU A 150 -0.54 6.64 -0.14
CA LEU A 150 -0.87 6.29 -1.51
C LEU A 150 -1.82 5.09 -1.53
N THR A 151 -2.82 5.15 -2.40
CA THR A 151 -3.77 4.08 -2.66
C THR A 151 -3.86 3.81 -4.16
N ALA A 152 -4.07 2.56 -4.56
CA ALA A 152 -4.35 2.23 -5.96
C ALA A 152 -5.50 1.21 -6.08
N GLY A 153 -6.41 1.48 -7.01
CA GLY A 153 -7.63 0.73 -7.23
C GLY A 153 -7.64 -0.10 -8.50
N CYS A 154 -8.63 -0.97 -8.65
CA CYS A 154 -8.91 -1.70 -9.89
C CYS A 154 -9.51 -0.81 -11.00
N ASP A 155 -9.68 0.48 -10.72
CA ASP A 155 -9.94 1.53 -11.71
C ASP A 155 -8.66 2.03 -12.40
N ASN A 156 -7.51 1.46 -12.03
CA ASN A 156 -6.18 1.79 -12.55
C ASN A 156 -5.73 3.21 -12.17
N VAL A 157 -6.39 3.81 -11.18
CA VAL A 157 -6.05 5.14 -10.66
C VAL A 157 -5.14 4.98 -9.45
N ILE A 158 -4.14 5.86 -9.34
CA ILE A 158 -3.36 6.07 -8.12
C ILE A 158 -3.83 7.36 -7.48
N CYS A 159 -4.16 7.30 -6.20
CA CYS A 159 -4.53 8.45 -5.40
C CYS A 159 -3.51 8.65 -4.28
N VAL A 160 -3.10 9.89 -4.03
CA VAL A 160 -2.25 10.28 -2.91
C VAL A 160 -3.04 11.20 -1.99
N TRP A 161 -3.14 10.83 -0.74
CA TRP A 161 -3.99 11.47 0.26
C TRP A 161 -3.17 12.13 1.35
N ASN A 162 -3.64 13.28 1.83
CA ASN A 162 -3.27 13.78 3.15
C ASN A 162 -4.28 13.26 4.16
N VAL A 163 -3.91 12.23 4.92
CA VAL A 163 -4.81 11.58 5.88
C VAL A 163 -5.16 12.52 7.05
N GLY A 164 -4.33 13.52 7.35
CA GLY A 164 -4.62 14.50 8.40
C GLY A 164 -5.81 15.41 8.06
N THR A 165 -5.99 15.72 6.77
CA THR A 165 -7.11 16.55 6.29
C THR A 165 -8.23 15.73 5.64
N GLY A 166 -7.93 14.50 5.21
CA GLY A 166 -8.82 13.65 4.42
C GLY A 166 -8.86 14.04 2.94
N GLU A 167 -7.98 14.93 2.49
CA GLU A 167 -7.99 15.47 1.13
C GLU A 167 -7.21 14.59 0.16
N LEU A 168 -7.73 14.49 -1.07
CA LEU A 168 -7.01 13.97 -2.22
C LEU A 168 -6.05 15.05 -2.72
N VAL A 169 -4.74 14.77 -2.64
CA VAL A 169 -3.69 15.72 -3.01
C VAL A 169 -3.27 15.55 -4.46
N TYR A 170 -3.03 14.29 -4.87
CA TYR A 170 -2.63 13.96 -6.24
C TYR A 170 -3.44 12.76 -6.74
N GLN A 171 -3.82 12.81 -8.02
CA GLN A 171 -4.50 11.74 -8.72
C GLN A 171 -3.77 11.47 -10.04
N LEU A 172 -3.48 10.20 -10.31
CA LEU A 172 -2.88 9.75 -11.57
C LEU A 172 -3.84 8.71 -12.17
N ASP A 173 -4.61 9.13 -13.17
CA ASP A 173 -5.65 8.34 -13.82
C ASP A 173 -5.30 7.91 -15.26
N ASP A 174 -4.25 8.50 -15.84
CA ASP A 174 -3.77 8.22 -17.20
C ASP A 174 -2.42 7.47 -17.23
N ALA A 175 -1.77 7.27 -16.08
CA ALA A 175 -0.45 6.66 -15.99
C ALA A 175 -0.44 5.15 -16.33
N HIS A 176 -1.57 4.46 -16.16
CA HIS A 176 -1.69 3.00 -16.27
C HIS A 176 -2.86 2.57 -17.14
N PRO A 177 -2.61 1.83 -18.24
CA PRO A 177 -3.68 1.40 -19.15
C PRO A 177 -4.44 0.14 -18.68
N ASP A 178 -3.92 -0.58 -17.67
CA ASP A 178 -4.50 -1.82 -17.14
C ASP A 178 -4.19 -1.94 -15.63
N LEU A 179 -4.61 -3.05 -15.02
CA LEU A 179 -4.54 -3.30 -13.58
C LEU A 179 -3.12 -3.08 -13.02
N ILE A 180 -3.04 -2.24 -12.00
CA ILE A 180 -1.82 -2.03 -11.22
C ILE A 180 -1.68 -3.21 -10.26
N TYR A 181 -0.56 -3.93 -10.36
CA TYR A 181 -0.30 -5.08 -9.51
C TYR A 181 0.37 -4.71 -8.19
N ASN A 182 1.20 -3.68 -8.19
CA ASN A 182 1.97 -3.27 -7.02
C ASN A 182 2.51 -1.84 -7.18
N VAL A 183 2.67 -1.17 -6.05
CA VAL A 183 3.28 0.16 -5.91
C VAL A 183 4.28 0.12 -4.74
N SER A 184 5.42 0.78 -4.88
CA SER A 184 6.41 0.95 -3.82
C SER A 184 7.01 2.35 -3.89
N TRP A 185 7.14 3.03 -2.75
CA TRP A 185 7.94 4.25 -2.61
C TRP A 185 9.43 3.93 -2.67
N ASN A 186 10.22 4.88 -3.17
CA ASN A 186 11.67 4.89 -2.95
C ASN A 186 12.00 5.37 -1.52
N LYS A 187 13.28 5.38 -1.16
CA LYS A 187 13.72 5.61 0.23
C LYS A 187 13.33 6.99 0.79
N ASP A 188 13.41 8.05 0.00
CA ASP A 188 13.09 9.42 0.40
C ASP A 188 11.63 9.82 0.12
N GLY A 189 10.90 8.99 -0.64
CA GLY A 189 9.52 9.26 -1.06
C GLY A 189 9.39 10.26 -2.21
N SER A 190 10.48 10.54 -2.94
CA SER A 190 10.44 11.42 -4.11
C SER A 190 9.85 10.75 -5.35
N ALA A 191 9.84 9.42 -5.41
CA ALA A 191 9.32 8.64 -6.54
C ALA A 191 8.66 7.32 -6.11
N ILE A 192 7.77 6.81 -6.97
CA ILE A 192 7.17 5.48 -6.84
C ILE A 192 7.56 4.59 -8.02
N CYS A 193 7.70 3.29 -7.75
CA CYS A 193 7.77 2.27 -8.80
C CYS A 193 6.48 1.48 -8.82
N THR A 194 5.98 1.22 -10.02
CA THR A 194 4.72 0.52 -10.22
C THR A 194 4.89 -0.55 -11.28
N VAL A 195 4.18 -1.66 -11.12
CA VAL A 195 4.10 -2.71 -12.13
C VAL A 195 2.65 -2.98 -12.50
N CYS A 196 2.40 -3.14 -13.79
CA CYS A 196 1.06 -3.20 -14.36
C CYS A 196 0.86 -4.47 -15.19
N LYS A 197 -0.40 -4.84 -15.42
CA LYS A 197 -0.83 -5.98 -16.24
C LYS A 197 -0.41 -5.86 -17.71
N ASP A 198 -0.10 -4.66 -18.17
CA ASP A 198 0.58 -4.41 -19.46
C ASP A 198 2.04 -4.90 -19.50
N LYS A 199 2.54 -5.46 -18.40
CA LYS A 199 3.89 -5.99 -18.17
C LYS A 199 4.98 -4.93 -18.06
N ALA A 200 4.63 -3.65 -17.90
CA ALA A 200 5.58 -2.58 -17.77
C ALA A 200 5.85 -2.20 -16.30
N LEU A 201 7.13 -1.90 -16.02
CA LEU A 201 7.60 -1.22 -14.82
C LEU A 201 7.67 0.27 -15.13
N ARG A 202 7.08 1.09 -14.27
CA ARG A 202 7.14 2.56 -14.37
C ARG A 202 7.75 3.15 -13.12
N VAL A 203 8.64 4.12 -13.29
CA VAL A 203 9.11 5.02 -12.23
C VAL A 203 8.41 6.35 -12.43
N ILE A 204 7.71 6.84 -11.40
CA ILE A 204 6.79 7.96 -11.49
C ILE A 204 7.10 8.96 -10.38
N ASP A 205 7.10 10.24 -10.70
CA ASP A 205 7.01 11.32 -9.71
C ASP A 205 5.52 11.61 -9.48
N PRO A 206 4.95 11.22 -8.32
CA PRO A 206 3.53 11.37 -8.07
C PRO A 206 3.09 12.83 -7.90
N ARG A 207 3.99 13.74 -7.49
CA ARG A 207 3.66 15.17 -7.30
C ARG A 207 3.48 15.88 -8.64
N ARG A 208 4.25 15.44 -9.64
CA ARG A 208 4.22 16.00 -11.00
C ARG A 208 3.24 15.27 -11.92
N GLY A 209 2.68 14.14 -11.48
CA GLY A 209 1.95 13.21 -12.34
C GLY A 209 2.80 12.68 -13.51
N ALA A 210 4.13 12.72 -13.38
CA ALA A 210 5.04 12.49 -14.50
C ALA A 210 5.64 11.09 -14.45
N VAL A 211 5.43 10.31 -15.50
CA VAL A 211 6.13 9.03 -15.69
C VAL A 211 7.57 9.33 -16.12
N LEU A 212 8.51 9.17 -15.18
CA LEU A 212 9.93 9.47 -15.39
C LEU A 212 10.61 8.44 -16.29
N LYS A 213 10.30 7.16 -16.07
CA LYS A 213 10.87 6.04 -16.84
C LYS A 213 9.84 4.92 -17.02
N VAL A 214 9.94 4.24 -18.16
CA VAL A 214 9.12 3.06 -18.48
C VAL A 214 10.03 1.96 -19.00
N ARG A 215 9.86 0.75 -18.48
CA ARG A 215 10.38 -0.48 -19.06
C ARG A 215 9.23 -1.41 -19.37
N GLU A 216 9.00 -1.63 -20.65
CA GLU A 216 8.04 -2.64 -21.11
C GLU A 216 8.61 -4.06 -20.97
N LYS A 217 7.72 -5.04 -20.77
CA LYS A 217 8.05 -6.47 -20.72
C LYS A 217 9.20 -6.78 -19.76
N VAL A 218 9.05 -6.35 -18.51
CA VAL A 218 9.99 -6.63 -17.41
C VAL A 218 10.11 -8.14 -17.16
N HIS A 219 8.98 -8.84 -17.30
CA HIS A 219 8.86 -10.28 -17.29
C HIS A 219 7.94 -10.71 -18.44
N ASP A 220 8.25 -11.82 -19.09
CA ASP A 220 7.49 -12.28 -20.27
C ASP A 220 6.18 -13.01 -19.93
N GLY A 221 6.03 -13.47 -18.69
CA GLY A 221 4.84 -14.15 -18.19
C GLY A 221 3.60 -13.24 -18.16
N THR A 222 2.44 -13.85 -17.98
CA THR A 222 1.13 -13.16 -17.92
C THR A 222 0.58 -13.04 -16.50
N ARG A 223 1.28 -13.60 -15.52
CA ARG A 223 0.89 -13.60 -14.10
C ARG A 223 1.31 -12.30 -13.42
N PRO A 224 0.69 -11.96 -12.28
CA PRO A 224 1.02 -10.74 -11.54
C PRO A 224 2.48 -10.66 -11.13
N MET A 225 2.99 -9.43 -11.08
CA MET A 225 4.36 -9.10 -10.70
C MET A 225 4.39 -8.19 -9.46
N ARG A 226 5.56 -8.09 -8.85
CA ARG A 226 5.87 -7.16 -7.75
C ARG A 226 7.13 -6.39 -8.08
N ALA A 227 7.25 -5.17 -7.55
CA ALA A 227 8.43 -4.34 -7.69
C ALA A 227 8.65 -3.54 -6.40
N VAL A 228 9.87 -3.62 -5.86
CA VAL A 228 10.26 -2.85 -4.68
C VAL A 228 11.53 -2.07 -4.97
N PHE A 229 11.57 -0.84 -4.50
CA PHE A 229 12.82 -0.08 -4.48
C PHE A 229 13.78 -0.64 -3.42
N LEU A 230 15.06 -0.59 -3.75
CA LEU A 230 16.15 -0.88 -2.83
C LEU A 230 16.72 0.43 -2.25
N SER A 231 17.55 0.32 -1.21
CA SER A 231 18.11 1.47 -0.48
C SER A 231 19.03 2.35 -1.33
N ASP A 232 19.60 1.79 -2.39
CA ASP A 232 20.48 2.43 -3.36
C ASP A 232 19.73 3.00 -4.60
N GLY A 233 18.40 2.88 -4.61
CA GLY A 233 17.54 3.34 -5.70
C GLY A 233 17.41 2.35 -6.86
N LYS A 234 18.02 1.16 -6.81
CA LYS A 234 17.73 0.07 -7.76
C LYS A 234 16.32 -0.49 -7.52
N ILE A 235 15.79 -1.24 -8.48
CA ILE A 235 14.48 -1.89 -8.36
C ILE A 235 14.63 -3.39 -8.46
N LEU A 236 14.03 -4.11 -7.53
CA LEU A 236 13.93 -5.56 -7.56
C LEU A 236 12.51 -5.96 -7.93
N THR A 237 12.38 -6.79 -8.97
CA THR A 237 11.09 -7.29 -9.44
C THR A 237 10.98 -8.79 -9.28
N THR A 238 9.78 -9.24 -8.96
CA THR A 238 9.44 -10.66 -9.05
C THR A 238 8.29 -10.85 -10.03
N GLY A 239 8.40 -11.85 -10.88
CA GLY A 239 7.39 -12.13 -11.91
C GLY A 239 7.54 -13.55 -12.43
N PHE A 240 7.15 -13.76 -13.68
CA PHE A 240 7.13 -15.07 -14.29
C PHE A 240 7.75 -15.04 -15.68
N SER A 241 8.47 -16.09 -16.05
CA SER A 241 8.94 -16.32 -17.41
C SER A 241 7.76 -16.64 -18.33
N ARG A 242 8.00 -16.64 -19.64
CA ARG A 242 7.02 -17.11 -20.63
C ARG A 242 6.57 -18.56 -20.36
N MET A 243 7.47 -19.38 -19.82
CA MET A 243 7.23 -20.78 -19.46
C MET A 243 6.63 -20.94 -18.05
N SER A 244 6.19 -19.83 -17.42
CA SER A 244 5.62 -19.79 -16.07
C SER A 244 6.59 -20.17 -14.94
N GLU A 245 7.89 -19.98 -15.14
CA GLU A 245 8.87 -20.07 -14.04
C GLU A 245 8.89 -18.77 -13.26
N ARG A 246 8.90 -18.83 -11.94
CA ARG A 246 9.06 -17.66 -11.08
C ARG A 246 10.45 -17.09 -11.25
N GLN A 247 10.52 -15.79 -11.47
CA GLN A 247 11.73 -15.05 -11.72
C GLN A 247 11.90 -13.92 -10.72
N LEU A 248 13.14 -13.69 -10.34
CA LEU A 248 13.62 -12.52 -9.62
C LEU A 248 14.53 -11.74 -10.56
N ALA A 249 14.34 -10.42 -10.68
CA ALA A 249 15.21 -9.58 -11.49
C ALA A 249 15.63 -8.33 -10.73
N LEU A 250 16.86 -7.86 -10.97
CA LEU A 250 17.39 -6.61 -10.44
C LEU A 250 17.60 -5.63 -11.59
N TRP A 251 17.17 -4.39 -11.40
CA TRP A 251 17.19 -3.33 -12.40
C TRP A 251 17.91 -2.10 -11.85
N ASP A 252 18.81 -1.53 -12.64
CA ASP A 252 19.37 -0.21 -12.34
C ASP A 252 18.38 0.86 -12.81
N THR A 253 17.97 1.76 -11.92
CA THR A 253 17.07 2.83 -12.33
C THR A 253 17.73 3.83 -13.25
N LYS A 254 19.07 3.90 -13.31
CA LYS A 254 19.78 4.74 -14.28
C LYS A 254 19.56 4.24 -15.71
N ASP A 255 19.66 2.92 -15.91
CA ASP A 255 19.45 2.25 -17.18
C ASP A 255 18.51 1.04 -17.01
N LEU A 256 17.25 1.21 -17.43
CA LEU A 256 16.23 0.16 -17.40
C LEU A 256 16.17 -0.65 -18.71
N SER A 257 17.12 -0.48 -19.63
CA SER A 257 17.11 -1.18 -20.93
C SER A 257 17.30 -2.69 -20.79
N GLU A 258 18.10 -3.12 -19.82
CA GLU A 258 18.33 -4.52 -19.49
C GLU A 258 18.41 -4.75 -17.98
N PRO A 259 18.00 -5.94 -17.49
CA PRO A 259 18.17 -6.29 -16.09
C PRO A 259 19.64 -6.56 -15.79
N MET A 260 20.11 -6.11 -14.62
CA MET A 260 21.44 -6.42 -14.11
C MET A 260 21.64 -7.92 -13.88
N VAL A 261 20.58 -8.58 -13.40
CA VAL A 261 20.52 -10.04 -13.24
C VAL A 261 19.07 -10.49 -13.29
N ILE A 262 18.82 -11.65 -13.90
CA ILE A 262 17.59 -12.43 -13.76
C ILE A 262 17.98 -13.78 -13.15
N GLN A 263 17.29 -14.17 -12.08
CA GLN A 263 17.41 -15.48 -11.47
C GLN A 263 16.06 -16.21 -11.56
N GLU A 264 16.08 -17.34 -12.23
CA GLU A 264 14.96 -18.28 -12.27
C GLU A 264 14.93 -19.13 -11.01
N MET A 265 13.72 -19.45 -10.54
CA MET A 265 13.53 -20.12 -9.25
C MET A 265 12.86 -21.50 -9.40
N ASP A 266 11.54 -21.52 -9.52
CA ASP A 266 10.74 -22.74 -9.65
C ASP A 266 9.47 -22.47 -10.47
N THR A 267 8.70 -23.51 -10.79
CA THR A 267 7.50 -23.43 -11.63
C THR A 267 6.20 -23.32 -10.82
N SER A 268 6.27 -22.82 -9.57
CA SER A 268 5.07 -22.69 -8.73
C SER A 268 4.19 -21.54 -9.18
N ASN A 269 2.89 -21.63 -8.90
CA ASN A 269 1.90 -20.64 -9.36
C ASN A 269 1.79 -19.39 -8.48
N GLY A 270 2.25 -19.45 -7.23
CA GLY A 270 2.08 -18.37 -6.26
C GLY A 270 2.96 -17.16 -6.58
N VAL A 271 2.35 -15.97 -6.63
CA VAL A 271 3.06 -14.69 -6.79
C VAL A 271 4.02 -14.53 -5.60
N LEU A 272 5.30 -14.29 -5.91
CA LEU A 272 6.30 -14.03 -4.87
C LEU A 272 6.13 -12.61 -4.35
N LEU A 273 6.08 -12.47 -3.03
CA LEU A 273 6.07 -11.19 -2.34
C LEU A 273 7.51 -10.88 -1.90
N PRO A 274 8.14 -9.82 -2.42
CA PRO A 274 9.44 -9.38 -1.95
C PRO A 274 9.30 -8.53 -0.68
N PHE A 275 9.92 -8.97 0.41
CA PHE A 275 10.13 -8.19 1.62
C PHE A 275 11.59 -7.78 1.68
N TYR A 276 11.87 -6.48 1.56
CA TYR A 276 13.21 -5.95 1.54
C TYR A 276 13.56 -5.28 2.88
N ASP A 277 14.71 -5.64 3.44
CA ASP A 277 15.30 -4.98 4.61
C ASP A 277 16.45 -4.05 4.16
N PRO A 278 16.25 -2.72 4.17
CA PRO A 278 17.25 -1.75 3.73
C PRO A 278 18.49 -1.70 4.62
N ASP A 279 18.41 -2.15 5.88
CA ASP A 279 19.52 -2.08 6.82
C ASP A 279 20.55 -3.19 6.59
N THR A 280 20.09 -4.34 6.09
CA THR A 280 20.92 -5.52 5.83
C THR A 280 21.11 -5.80 4.34
N ASN A 281 20.42 -5.06 3.47
CA ASN A 281 20.30 -5.33 2.03
C ASN A 281 19.84 -6.77 1.74
N MET A 282 19.01 -7.32 2.63
CA MET A 282 18.43 -8.64 2.45
C MET A 282 17.04 -8.54 1.83
N VAL A 283 16.75 -9.46 0.92
CA VAL A 283 15.41 -9.64 0.35
C VAL A 283 14.91 -11.04 0.66
N TYR A 284 13.68 -11.11 1.15
CA TYR A 284 12.99 -12.34 1.49
C TYR A 284 11.82 -12.51 0.52
N LEU A 285 11.72 -13.69 -0.08
CA LEU A 285 10.69 -14.04 -1.05
C LEU A 285 9.82 -15.16 -0.50
N CYS A 286 8.52 -14.92 -0.47
CA CYS A 286 7.53 -15.95 -0.18
C CYS A 286 6.23 -15.67 -0.93
N GLY A 287 5.58 -16.70 -1.46
CA GLY A 287 4.30 -16.59 -2.13
C GLY A 287 3.19 -17.34 -1.39
N LYS A 288 1.94 -16.95 -1.65
CA LYS A 288 0.79 -17.71 -1.15
C LYS A 288 0.80 -19.12 -1.72
N GLY A 289 0.59 -20.10 -0.85
CA GLY A 289 0.69 -21.53 -1.19
C GLY A 289 2.09 -22.12 -1.05
N ASP A 290 3.14 -21.31 -0.88
CA ASP A 290 4.49 -21.83 -0.65
C ASP A 290 4.64 -22.36 0.78
N CYS A 291 5.48 -23.38 0.95
CA CYS A 291 5.93 -23.85 2.26
C CYS A 291 7.29 -23.28 2.67
N THR A 292 7.85 -22.37 1.87
CA THR A 292 9.23 -21.88 2.00
C THR A 292 9.32 -20.36 1.99
N ILE A 293 10.28 -19.82 2.73
CA ILE A 293 10.71 -18.42 2.63
C ILE A 293 12.17 -18.43 2.18
N ARG A 294 12.45 -17.93 0.98
CA ARG A 294 13.82 -17.85 0.43
C ARG A 294 14.39 -16.48 0.72
N TYR A 295 15.68 -16.39 0.96
CA TYR A 295 16.31 -15.10 1.22
C TYR A 295 17.66 -14.95 0.54
N PHE A 296 17.89 -13.73 0.08
CA PHE A 296 19.02 -13.33 -0.73
C PHE A 296 19.64 -12.06 -0.13
N GLU A 297 20.91 -11.86 -0.42
CA GLU A 297 21.62 -10.62 -0.12
C GLU A 297 21.88 -9.88 -1.43
N VAL A 298 21.56 -8.60 -1.47
CA VAL A 298 21.84 -7.73 -2.62
C VAL A 298 23.12 -6.93 -2.35
N THR A 299 24.03 -6.96 -3.30
CA THR A 299 25.31 -6.26 -3.25
C THR A 299 25.68 -5.70 -4.61
N ASP A 300 26.69 -4.83 -4.66
CA ASP A 300 27.24 -4.33 -5.92
C ASP A 300 28.23 -5.32 -6.58
N GLU A 301 28.51 -6.47 -5.96
CA GLU A 301 29.37 -7.52 -6.53
C GLU A 301 28.53 -8.52 -7.33
N SER A 302 28.88 -8.72 -8.61
CA SER A 302 28.27 -9.73 -9.49
C SER A 302 28.26 -11.13 -8.83
N PRO A 303 27.15 -11.89 -8.89
CA PRO A 303 25.92 -11.68 -9.67
C PRO A 303 24.89 -10.72 -9.05
N TYR A 304 25.31 -9.83 -8.14
CA TYR A 304 24.54 -8.80 -7.44
C TYR A 304 23.54 -9.33 -6.43
N VAL A 305 22.73 -10.31 -6.81
CA VAL A 305 21.77 -10.98 -5.95
C VAL A 305 22.29 -12.37 -5.58
N HIS A 306 22.61 -12.55 -4.30
CA HIS A 306 23.24 -13.76 -3.79
C HIS A 306 22.26 -14.56 -2.95
N PHE A 307 21.90 -15.76 -3.41
CA PHE A 307 21.10 -16.68 -2.61
C PHE A 307 21.86 -17.09 -1.34
N LEU A 308 21.21 -16.95 -0.18
CA LEU A 308 21.80 -17.34 1.11
C LEU A 308 21.32 -18.72 1.53
N SER A 309 20.02 -18.84 1.80
CA SER A 309 19.38 -20.07 2.27
C SER A 309 17.85 -19.92 2.14
N LEU A 310 17.13 -20.93 2.62
CA LEU A 310 15.68 -20.93 2.70
C LEU A 310 15.22 -21.49 4.04
N TYR A 311 14.10 -20.97 4.53
CA TYR A 311 13.27 -21.61 5.52
C TYR A 311 12.30 -22.56 4.83
N SER A 312 12.06 -23.73 5.41
CA SER A 312 11.08 -24.70 4.91
C SER A 312 10.21 -25.22 6.05
N SER A 313 8.97 -25.51 5.72
CA SER A 313 7.95 -25.99 6.64
C SER A 313 7.03 -26.99 5.93
N LYS A 314 6.12 -27.63 6.66
CA LYS A 314 5.20 -28.62 6.07
C LYS A 314 3.91 -28.00 5.54
N GLU A 315 3.48 -26.89 6.13
CA GLU A 315 2.19 -26.26 5.85
C GLU A 315 2.37 -25.06 4.92
N PRO A 316 1.51 -24.90 3.90
CA PRO A 316 1.59 -23.77 2.98
C PRO A 316 1.12 -22.47 3.65
N GLN A 317 1.78 -21.37 3.35
CA GLN A 317 1.35 -20.06 3.86
C GLN A 317 0.15 -19.50 3.09
N ARG A 318 -0.82 -18.93 3.81
CA ARG A 318 -1.93 -18.14 3.26
C ARG A 318 -1.53 -16.67 3.04
N GLY A 319 -0.52 -16.21 3.78
CA GLY A 319 -0.02 -14.84 3.80
C GLY A 319 1.16 -14.75 4.76
N ALA A 320 1.74 -13.56 4.88
CA ALA A 320 2.88 -13.34 5.74
C ALA A 320 2.93 -11.88 6.18
N GLY A 321 3.08 -11.64 7.48
CA GLY A 321 3.47 -10.33 8.00
C GLY A 321 4.99 -10.25 8.13
N PHE A 322 5.55 -9.04 7.97
CA PHE A 322 6.96 -8.77 8.17
C PHE A 322 7.13 -7.70 9.24
N GLN A 323 7.91 -8.02 10.27
CA GLN A 323 8.09 -7.11 11.40
C GLN A 323 9.03 -5.96 11.04
N SER A 324 8.63 -4.74 11.40
CA SER A 324 9.50 -3.57 11.27
C SER A 324 10.79 -3.72 12.09
N LYS A 325 11.89 -3.06 11.66
CA LYS A 325 13.19 -3.19 12.33
C LYS A 325 13.14 -2.84 13.82
N ARG A 326 12.31 -1.87 14.20
CA ARG A 326 12.11 -1.43 15.60
C ARG A 326 11.53 -2.53 16.51
N GLY A 327 10.93 -3.58 15.93
CA GLY A 327 10.27 -4.67 16.66
C GLY A 327 11.05 -5.99 16.71
N VAL A 328 12.28 -6.03 16.19
CA VAL A 328 13.15 -7.22 16.26
C VAL A 328 13.92 -7.28 17.57
N ASP A 329 14.25 -8.49 18.03
CA ASP A 329 15.03 -8.71 19.24
C ASP A 329 16.54 -8.62 18.94
N VAL A 330 17.09 -7.40 19.08
CA VAL A 330 18.51 -7.11 18.83
C VAL A 330 19.46 -7.88 19.76
N ASN A 331 19.01 -8.22 20.96
CA ASN A 331 19.84 -8.96 21.92
C ASN A 331 20.03 -10.42 21.50
N LYS A 332 19.10 -10.97 20.72
CA LYS A 332 19.20 -12.32 20.16
C LYS A 332 19.80 -12.36 18.75
N CYS A 333 20.32 -11.24 18.25
CA CYS A 333 20.78 -11.11 16.86
C CYS A 333 19.69 -11.47 15.84
N GLU A 334 18.41 -11.23 16.17
CA GLU A 334 17.30 -11.36 15.24
C GLU A 334 17.33 -10.17 14.27
N ILE A 335 17.47 -10.45 12.98
CA ILE A 335 17.56 -9.41 11.94
C ILE A 335 16.22 -9.17 11.24
N ALA A 336 15.33 -10.16 11.25
CA ALA A 336 13.98 -10.08 10.72
C ALA A 336 13.06 -11.06 11.45
N ARG A 337 11.76 -10.76 11.50
CA ARG A 337 10.74 -11.66 12.02
C ARG A 337 9.54 -11.70 11.07
N PHE A 338 9.17 -12.91 10.66
CA PHE A 338 7.96 -13.16 9.88
C PHE A 338 6.82 -13.59 10.79
N TYR A 339 5.60 -13.23 10.43
CA TYR A 339 4.37 -13.75 11.01
C TYR A 339 3.64 -14.52 9.91
N LYS A 340 3.99 -15.80 9.77
CA LYS A 340 3.46 -16.66 8.73
C LYS A 340 2.01 -17.00 9.04
N LEU A 341 1.12 -16.72 8.10
CA LEU A 341 -0.28 -17.08 8.22
C LEU A 341 -0.50 -18.48 7.67
N HIS A 342 -1.12 -19.32 8.48
CA HIS A 342 -1.73 -20.58 8.07
C HIS A 342 -3.24 -20.37 7.93
N GLU A 343 -4.02 -21.43 7.75
CA GLU A 343 -5.47 -21.30 7.65
C GLU A 343 -6.12 -20.84 8.97
N ARG A 344 -5.64 -21.37 10.11
CA ARG A 344 -6.17 -21.05 11.45
C ARG A 344 -5.11 -20.68 12.49
N LYS A 345 -3.93 -20.25 12.04
CA LYS A 345 -2.78 -19.98 12.93
C LYS A 345 -1.92 -18.84 12.39
N VAL A 346 -1.38 -18.03 13.29
CA VAL A 346 -0.27 -17.11 13.01
C VAL A 346 0.98 -17.68 13.69
N GLU A 347 2.01 -17.94 12.91
CA GLU A 347 3.27 -18.54 13.35
C GLU A 347 4.42 -17.54 13.20
N PRO A 348 4.99 -17.05 14.32
CA PRO A 348 6.19 -16.24 14.26
C PRO A 348 7.42 -17.07 13.85
N ILE A 349 8.26 -16.50 12.98
CA ILE A 349 9.51 -17.09 12.51
C ILE A 349 10.61 -16.05 12.62
N SER A 350 11.59 -16.29 13.49
CA SER A 350 12.76 -15.43 13.66
C SER A 350 13.85 -15.78 12.66
N MET A 351 14.42 -14.77 12.01
CA MET A 351 15.61 -14.88 11.17
C MET A 351 16.79 -14.35 11.98
N THR A 352 17.73 -15.22 12.34
CA THR A 352 18.79 -14.91 13.30
C THR A 352 20.17 -15.06 12.68
N VAL A 353 21.05 -14.10 12.93
CA VAL A 353 22.49 -14.22 12.63
C VAL A 353 23.16 -14.86 13.84
N PRO A 354 23.78 -16.06 13.72
CA PRO A 354 24.40 -16.73 14.86
C PRO A 354 25.68 -15.99 15.28
N ARG A 355 25.61 -15.18 16.34
CA ARG A 355 26.76 -14.54 17.01
C ARG A 355 26.92 -15.12 18.42
N LYS A 356 28.17 -15.21 18.88
CA LYS A 356 28.53 -15.65 20.24
C LYS A 356 28.91 -14.45 21.10
N SER A 357 28.00 -13.48 21.22
CA SER A 357 28.24 -12.27 21.99
C SER A 357 26.93 -11.72 22.52
N ASP A 358 26.94 -11.31 23.79
CA ASP A 358 25.83 -10.61 24.44
C ASP A 358 25.92 -9.09 24.23
N LEU A 359 26.98 -8.61 23.56
CA LEU A 359 27.14 -7.20 23.22
C LEU A 359 26.29 -6.84 22.01
N PHE A 360 25.85 -5.58 21.97
CA PHE A 360 25.15 -5.04 20.81
C PHE A 360 26.00 -5.15 19.54
N GLN A 361 25.44 -5.77 18.50
CA GLN A 361 26.12 -6.00 17.22
C GLN A 361 25.85 -4.84 16.26
N GLY A 362 26.56 -3.72 16.43
CA GLY A 362 26.37 -2.53 15.60
C GLY A 362 26.59 -2.75 14.10
N ASP A 363 27.33 -3.79 13.70
CA ASP A 363 27.49 -4.16 12.30
C ASP A 363 26.23 -4.80 11.69
N LEU A 364 25.36 -5.41 12.50
CA LEU A 364 24.08 -5.98 12.05
C LEU A 364 22.92 -4.98 12.10
N TYR A 365 23.07 -3.96 12.94
CA TYR A 365 22.05 -2.96 13.25
C TYR A 365 22.61 -1.55 13.03
N PRO A 366 22.79 -1.12 11.77
CA PRO A 366 23.02 0.29 11.49
C PRO A 366 21.81 1.11 11.95
N ASP A 367 21.98 2.43 12.03
CA ASP A 367 20.86 3.31 12.35
C ASP A 367 19.75 3.14 11.30
N THR A 368 18.52 2.91 11.77
CA THR A 368 17.36 2.53 10.96
C THR A 368 16.31 3.64 10.98
N ALA A 369 15.32 3.59 10.08
CA ALA A 369 14.25 4.58 10.06
C ALA A 369 13.43 4.60 11.36
N GLY A 370 13.30 5.77 11.97
CA GLY A 370 12.54 6.00 13.20
C GLY A 370 11.04 6.22 12.96
N LEU A 371 10.33 6.56 14.05
CA LEU A 371 8.93 6.98 14.02
C LEU A 371 8.76 8.45 13.61
N GLU A 372 9.75 9.31 13.88
CA GLU A 372 9.63 10.73 13.55
C GLU A 372 9.71 10.90 12.01
N PRO A 373 8.70 11.51 11.38
CA PRO A 373 8.74 11.82 9.96
C PRO A 373 9.79 12.90 9.69
N ALA A 374 10.43 12.86 8.52
CA ALA A 374 11.40 13.86 8.11
C ALA A 374 10.72 15.15 7.62
N LEU A 375 9.52 15.03 7.05
CA LEU A 375 8.73 16.13 6.50
C LEU A 375 7.30 16.08 7.01
N LEU A 376 6.67 17.24 7.13
CA LEU A 376 5.22 17.34 7.19
C LEU A 376 4.60 17.15 5.80
N ALA A 377 3.30 16.85 5.77
CA ALA A 377 2.55 16.68 4.51
C ALA A 377 2.75 17.90 3.59
N ASP A 378 2.51 19.11 4.09
CA ASP A 378 2.55 20.34 3.30
C ASP A 378 3.95 20.64 2.74
N GLU A 379 5.01 20.27 3.46
CA GLU A 379 6.40 20.46 3.01
C GLU A 379 6.73 19.54 1.83
N TRP A 380 6.33 18.27 1.91
CA TRP A 380 6.49 17.32 0.82
C TRP A 380 5.63 17.68 -0.40
N ILE A 381 4.39 18.13 -0.16
CA ILE A 381 3.47 18.61 -1.20
C ILE A 381 4.06 19.84 -1.90
N ALA A 382 4.72 20.73 -1.16
CA ALA A 382 5.46 21.87 -1.72
C ALA A 382 6.73 21.48 -2.51
N GLY A 383 7.07 20.19 -2.59
CA GLY A 383 8.17 19.66 -3.39
C GLY A 383 9.47 19.43 -2.64
N GLN A 384 9.46 19.43 -1.30
CA GLN A 384 10.65 19.09 -0.51
C GLN A 384 10.84 17.57 -0.47
N ASP A 385 12.11 17.15 -0.47
CA ASP A 385 12.53 15.76 -0.33
C ASP A 385 13.52 15.67 0.84
N ALA A 386 13.34 14.66 1.71
CA ALA A 386 14.24 14.41 2.81
C ALA A 386 14.38 12.90 3.07
N PRO A 387 15.59 12.41 3.38
CA PRO A 387 15.78 11.03 3.80
C PRO A 387 15.11 10.76 5.15
N PRO A 388 14.76 9.50 5.47
CA PRO A 388 14.17 9.16 6.76
C PRO A 388 15.09 9.52 7.92
N LEU A 389 14.50 10.02 9.02
CA LEU A 389 15.25 10.29 10.25
C LEU A 389 15.66 8.97 10.89
N LEU A 390 16.96 8.78 11.07
CA LEU A 390 17.53 7.53 11.55
C LEU A 390 17.65 7.51 13.07
N VAL A 391 17.46 6.32 13.66
CA VAL A 391 17.56 6.05 15.09
C VAL A 391 18.41 4.81 15.33
N SER A 392 19.20 4.83 16.40
CA SER A 392 19.98 3.68 16.81
C SER A 392 19.12 2.68 17.58
N LEU A 393 19.36 1.39 17.37
CA LEU A 393 18.73 0.30 18.11
C LEU A 393 19.57 -0.18 19.32
N SER A 394 20.68 0.51 19.62
CA SER A 394 21.53 0.18 20.76
C SER A 394 20.77 0.31 22.08
N GLY A 395 20.73 -0.76 22.88
CA GLY A 395 20.01 -0.77 24.16
C GLY A 395 18.50 -1.05 24.07
N GLY A 396 18.00 -1.40 22.88
CA GLY A 396 16.59 -1.64 22.61
C GLY A 396 15.85 -0.37 22.18
N TYR A 397 14.80 -0.54 21.36
CA TYR A 397 14.03 0.61 20.88
C TYR A 397 13.01 1.06 21.93
N THR A 398 13.11 2.32 22.35
CA THR A 398 12.05 3.01 23.08
C THR A 398 11.46 4.09 22.19
N ALA A 399 10.16 4.00 21.92
CA ALA A 399 9.48 5.00 21.12
C ALA A 399 9.56 6.36 21.82
N PRO A 400 10.02 7.43 21.14
CA PRO A 400 9.99 8.77 21.71
C PRO A 400 8.53 9.17 22.00
N PRO A 401 8.27 10.04 22.99
CA PRO A 401 6.94 10.59 23.20
C PRO A 401 6.49 11.31 21.91
N SER A 402 5.44 10.79 21.28
CA SER A 402 4.95 11.26 19.99
C SER A 402 4.53 12.74 20.06
N LYS A 403 5.25 13.62 19.36
CA LYS A 403 4.93 15.06 19.30
C LYS A 403 3.64 15.36 18.50
N HIS A 404 3.22 14.45 17.62
CA HIS A 404 2.11 14.65 16.66
C HIS A 404 0.89 13.75 16.91
N ARG A 405 0.71 13.25 18.15
CA ARG A 405 -0.30 12.23 18.50
C ARG A 405 -1.76 12.65 18.25
N ASP A 406 -2.03 13.94 18.14
CA ASP A 406 -3.39 14.50 18.08
C ASP A 406 -3.85 14.89 16.66
N THR A 407 -3.01 14.79 15.63
CA THR A 407 -3.35 15.32 14.29
C THR A 407 -4.43 14.52 13.55
N LEU A 408 -4.66 13.25 13.91
CA LEU A 408 -5.79 12.47 13.36
C LEU A 408 -7.07 12.61 14.20
N ARG A 409 -7.00 13.23 15.39
CA ARG A 409 -8.14 13.35 16.31
C ARG A 409 -9.05 14.55 16.02
N SER A 410 -8.63 15.51 15.20
CA SER A 410 -9.46 16.64 14.83
C SER A 410 -10.42 16.27 13.70
N LYS A 411 -11.64 15.85 14.04
CA LYS A 411 -12.76 15.89 13.09
C LYS A 411 -12.84 17.31 12.52
N PRO A 412 -12.90 17.51 11.19
CA PRO A 412 -13.23 18.82 10.66
C PRO A 412 -14.64 19.18 11.12
N LYS A 413 -14.80 20.30 11.84
CA LYS A 413 -16.12 20.89 12.04
C LYS A 413 -16.61 21.37 10.68
N LEU A 414 -17.78 20.93 10.24
CA LEU A 414 -18.50 21.58 9.16
C LEU A 414 -18.69 23.05 9.55
N VAL A 415 -17.97 23.95 8.89
CA VAL A 415 -18.24 25.38 9.00
C VAL A 415 -19.41 25.66 8.06
N SER A 416 -20.62 25.66 8.62
CA SER A 416 -21.76 26.31 7.97
C SER A 416 -21.40 27.78 7.81
N GLN A 417 -21.27 28.24 6.56
CA GLN A 417 -21.24 29.65 6.24
C GLN A 417 -22.52 30.28 6.78
N ASP A 418 -22.38 31.16 7.75
CA ASP A 418 -23.37 32.21 7.95
C ASP A 418 -22.63 33.54 8.09
N SER A 419 -23.06 34.47 7.25
CA SER A 419 -22.44 35.76 7.00
C SER A 419 -22.68 36.74 8.14
N GLY A 420 -21.57 37.26 8.69
CA GLY A 420 -21.35 38.62 9.19
C GLY A 420 -22.40 39.31 10.08
N THR A 421 -21.99 39.74 11.28
CA THR A 421 -21.54 41.12 11.56
C THR A 421 -21.29 41.37 13.05
N GLY A 422 -20.24 42.15 13.36
CA GLY A 422 -20.22 43.12 14.46
C GLY A 422 -19.78 42.65 15.85
N ALA A 423 -18.56 43.00 16.25
CA ALA A 423 -18.05 42.93 17.63
C ALA A 423 -18.32 44.24 18.40
N VAL A 424 -18.68 44.18 19.70
CA VAL A 424 -18.22 45.03 20.85
C VAL A 424 -18.52 44.29 22.19
N PRO A 425 -17.68 44.37 23.25
CA PRO A 425 -17.77 43.56 24.50
C PRO A 425 -18.31 44.37 25.72
N PRO A 426 -18.14 43.95 27.00
CA PRO A 426 -19.10 43.17 27.79
C PRO A 426 -19.68 43.93 29.01
N SER A 427 -20.82 43.49 29.56
CA SER A 427 -21.27 43.89 30.90
C SER A 427 -21.94 42.75 31.66
N ALA A 428 -21.61 42.67 32.94
CA ALA A 428 -21.98 41.66 33.93
C ALA A 428 -23.50 41.49 34.17
N GLY A 429 -23.91 40.31 34.64
CA GLY A 429 -25.27 40.10 35.17
C GLY A 429 -25.67 38.64 35.36
N ASN A 430 -25.36 38.12 36.55
CA ASN A 430 -25.94 36.99 37.28
C ASN A 430 -27.36 36.46 36.92
N VAL A 431 -27.56 35.17 37.23
CA VAL A 431 -28.77 34.48 37.78
C VAL A 431 -29.45 33.37 36.93
N ALA A 432 -29.28 32.15 37.45
CA ALA A 432 -30.21 31.00 37.61
C ALA A 432 -31.05 30.38 36.46
N ALA A 433 -31.01 29.04 36.45
CA ALA A 433 -31.99 28.10 35.89
C ALA A 433 -33.38 28.22 36.59
N PRO A 434 -34.50 27.61 36.11
CA PRO A 434 -34.62 26.15 35.88
C PRO A 434 -35.54 25.68 34.73
N THR A 435 -35.31 24.40 34.38
CA THR A 435 -36.22 23.30 34.01
C THR A 435 -37.70 23.57 33.70
N SER A 436 -38.19 23.00 32.58
CA SER A 436 -39.43 22.18 32.54
C SER A 436 -39.60 21.46 31.20
N THR A 437 -39.71 20.13 31.26
CA THR A 437 -40.44 19.28 30.32
C THR A 437 -41.94 19.62 30.35
N PRO A 438 -42.70 19.28 29.29
CA PRO A 438 -43.67 18.21 29.50
C PRO A 438 -43.87 17.26 28.31
N THR A 439 -44.44 16.13 28.70
CA THR A 439 -44.87 14.92 28.01
C THR A 439 -46.08 15.13 27.09
N SER A 440 -46.15 14.32 26.01
CA SER A 440 -47.27 13.40 25.71
C SER A 440 -47.89 13.46 24.31
N ALA A 441 -48.24 12.24 23.89
CA ALA A 441 -49.39 11.82 23.09
C ALA A 441 -49.20 11.66 21.57
N ALA A 442 -49.32 10.38 21.21
CA ALA A 442 -49.43 9.79 19.90
C ALA A 442 -50.68 10.24 19.12
N LYS A 443 -50.60 10.11 17.80
CA LYS A 443 -51.70 9.58 16.98
C LYS A 443 -51.18 8.98 15.68
N GLU A 444 -51.64 7.76 15.44
CA GLU A 444 -51.49 6.94 14.25
C GLU A 444 -52.19 7.57 13.04
N THR A 445 -51.69 7.27 11.84
CA THR A 445 -52.54 7.05 10.66
C THR A 445 -51.82 6.13 9.67
N GLU A 446 -52.52 5.06 9.32
CA GLU A 446 -52.20 4.00 8.36
C GLU A 446 -52.38 4.45 6.90
N GLU A 447 -52.18 3.48 6.00
CA GLU A 447 -52.54 3.36 4.57
C GLU A 447 -51.43 3.70 3.56
N GLU A 448 -51.21 2.94 2.49
CA GLU A 448 -51.49 1.54 2.13
C GLU A 448 -50.76 1.32 0.79
N THR A 449 -50.07 0.21 0.62
CA THR A 449 -49.61 -0.31 -0.69
C THR A 449 -50.80 -0.83 -1.50
N PRO A 450 -50.76 -0.74 -2.85
CA PRO A 450 -50.98 -1.98 -3.59
C PRO A 450 -50.24 -2.12 -4.94
N GLN A 451 -49.80 -3.36 -5.19
CA GLN A 451 -49.77 -4.07 -6.49
C GLN A 451 -50.43 -5.46 -6.22
N PRO A 452 -50.83 -6.31 -7.21
CA PRO A 452 -50.57 -6.30 -8.66
C PRO A 452 -51.81 -6.62 -9.53
N THR A 453 -51.70 -6.63 -10.86
CA THR A 453 -52.40 -7.60 -11.74
C THR A 453 -51.80 -7.64 -13.14
N ALA A 454 -51.74 -8.84 -13.71
CA ALA A 454 -51.25 -9.16 -15.05
C ALA A 454 -52.40 -9.20 -16.07
N ALA A 455 -52.14 -8.76 -17.30
CA ALA A 455 -52.91 -9.15 -18.48
C ALA A 455 -52.03 -9.09 -19.75
N THR A 456 -52.02 -10.21 -20.46
CA THR A 456 -51.44 -10.47 -21.78
C THR A 456 -52.24 -9.78 -22.90
N ARG A 457 -51.56 -9.26 -23.93
CA ARG A 457 -52.00 -9.28 -25.34
C ARG A 457 -50.88 -8.88 -26.31
N GLU A 458 -50.85 -9.58 -27.43
CA GLU A 458 -49.86 -9.55 -28.51
C GLU A 458 -50.09 -8.43 -29.55
N THR A 459 -49.00 -8.13 -30.28
CA THR A 459 -48.85 -7.64 -31.68
C THR A 459 -49.50 -6.33 -32.14
N ASP A 460 -48.66 -5.34 -32.47
CA ASP A 460 -48.40 -4.79 -33.83
C ASP A 460 -47.99 -3.30 -33.81
N GLY A 461 -47.07 -2.90 -34.70
CA GLY A 461 -46.96 -1.51 -35.16
C GLY A 461 -45.60 -0.81 -34.99
N ASN A 462 -44.71 -1.05 -35.95
CA ASN A 462 -43.48 -0.30 -36.23
C ASN A 462 -43.77 1.16 -36.67
N GLY A 463 -42.97 2.13 -36.22
CA GLY A 463 -42.78 3.40 -36.93
C GLY A 463 -42.70 4.68 -36.09
N ASP A 464 -41.62 4.88 -35.31
CA ASP A 464 -41.10 6.25 -35.00
C ASP A 464 -39.64 6.26 -34.48
N ARG A 465 -38.70 5.71 -35.26
CA ARG A 465 -37.24 5.89 -35.04
C ARG A 465 -36.53 6.05 -36.38
N PRO A 466 -36.32 7.28 -36.85
CA PRO A 466 -35.01 7.58 -37.44
C PRO A 466 -34.48 9.00 -37.17
N LYS A 467 -35.15 9.88 -36.41
CA LYS A 467 -34.68 11.28 -36.27
C LYS A 467 -33.52 11.48 -35.29
N ARG A 468 -33.51 10.77 -34.15
CA ARG A 468 -32.48 10.98 -33.11
C ARG A 468 -31.09 10.46 -33.47
N GLU A 469 -30.99 9.40 -34.27
CA GLU A 469 -29.70 8.81 -34.61
C GLU A 469 -28.98 9.61 -35.71
N ASP A 470 -29.73 10.14 -36.69
CA ASP A 470 -29.18 11.02 -37.72
C ASP A 470 -28.72 12.38 -37.15
N ASP A 471 -29.46 12.93 -36.18
CA ASP A 471 -29.08 14.17 -35.51
C ASP A 471 -27.75 14.00 -34.72
N VAL A 472 -27.62 12.91 -33.96
CA VAL A 472 -26.40 12.59 -33.20
C VAL A 472 -25.21 12.32 -34.12
N LEU A 473 -25.43 11.62 -35.24
CA LEU A 473 -24.38 11.37 -36.23
C LEU A 473 -23.91 12.68 -36.90
N SER A 474 -24.83 13.60 -37.17
CA SER A 474 -24.52 14.90 -37.76
C SER A 474 -23.69 15.79 -36.82
N GLU A 475 -23.97 15.73 -35.52
CA GLU A 475 -23.25 16.46 -34.47
C GLU A 475 -21.82 15.92 -34.30
N LEU A 476 -21.66 14.59 -34.25
CA LEU A 476 -20.35 13.91 -34.23
C LEU A 476 -19.49 14.23 -35.45
N LEU A 477 -20.09 14.31 -36.65
CA LEU A 477 -19.38 14.69 -37.87
C LEU A 477 -18.94 16.16 -37.86
N ALA A 478 -19.74 17.05 -37.27
CA ALA A 478 -19.39 18.45 -37.10
C ALA A 478 -18.22 18.62 -36.11
N GLU A 479 -18.24 17.90 -34.98
CA GLU A 479 -17.12 17.88 -34.02
C GLU A 479 -15.84 17.32 -34.62
N MET A 480 -15.92 16.21 -35.37
CA MET A 480 -14.76 15.65 -36.09
C MET A 480 -14.16 16.64 -37.09
N LYS A 481 -15.01 17.42 -37.78
CA LYS A 481 -14.54 18.45 -38.72
C LYS A 481 -13.87 19.61 -37.99
N ALA A 482 -14.41 20.03 -36.84
CA ALA A 482 -13.80 21.06 -36.00
C ALA A 482 -12.43 20.62 -35.44
N LEU A 483 -12.34 19.39 -34.93
CA LEU A 483 -11.07 18.81 -34.45
C LEU A 483 -10.03 18.71 -35.56
N ARG A 484 -10.40 18.28 -36.77
CA ARG A 484 -9.50 18.27 -37.93
C ARG A 484 -8.96 19.65 -38.27
N ALA A 485 -9.79 20.71 -38.18
CA ALA A 485 -9.35 22.07 -38.42
C ALA A 485 -8.34 22.56 -37.37
N VAL A 486 -8.54 22.21 -36.10
CA VAL A 486 -7.60 22.52 -35.01
C VAL A 486 -6.26 21.83 -35.22
N VAL A 487 -6.26 20.53 -35.57
CA VAL A 487 -5.04 19.77 -35.85
C VAL A 487 -4.28 20.38 -37.03
N LEU A 488 -4.97 20.78 -38.08
CA LEU A 488 -4.35 21.38 -39.26
C LEU A 488 -3.72 22.76 -38.95
N ALA A 489 -4.38 23.56 -38.11
CA ALA A 489 -3.83 24.83 -37.62
C ALA A 489 -2.61 24.62 -36.70
N GLN A 490 -2.61 23.58 -35.87
CA GLN A 490 -1.45 23.24 -35.03
C GLN A 490 -0.27 22.76 -35.87
N ASN A 491 -0.48 21.93 -36.88
CA ASN A 491 0.58 21.49 -37.79
C ASN A 491 1.21 22.67 -38.54
N GLN A 492 0.41 23.63 -39.02
CA GLN A 492 0.94 24.84 -39.64
C GLN A 492 1.77 25.69 -38.66
N ARG A 493 1.34 25.78 -37.39
CA ARG A 493 2.10 26.47 -36.35
C ARG A 493 3.42 25.77 -36.04
N ILE A 494 3.43 24.44 -36.00
CA ILE A 494 4.63 23.64 -35.80
C ILE A 494 5.61 23.86 -36.95
N GLU A 495 5.17 23.79 -38.21
CA GLU A 495 6.05 24.07 -39.36
C GLU A 495 6.65 25.48 -39.32
N LEU A 496 5.90 26.47 -38.83
CA LEU A 496 6.38 27.86 -38.71
C LEU A 496 7.45 27.97 -37.62
N LEU A 497 7.24 27.30 -36.48
CA LEU A 497 8.21 27.24 -35.39
C LEU A 497 9.47 26.47 -35.78
N GLU A 498 9.34 25.38 -36.51
CA GLU A 498 10.48 24.62 -37.05
C GLU A 498 11.30 25.46 -38.03
N ARG A 499 10.65 26.25 -38.89
CA ARG A 499 11.36 27.21 -39.77
C ARG A 499 12.03 28.35 -39.00
N GLN A 500 11.47 28.78 -37.88
CA GLN A 500 12.09 29.79 -37.02
C GLN A 500 13.30 29.21 -36.29
N LEU A 501 13.20 27.99 -35.77
CA LEU A 501 14.31 27.27 -35.15
C LEU A 501 15.46 27.04 -36.14
N ALA A 502 15.16 26.62 -37.38
CA ALA A 502 16.18 26.44 -38.41
C ALA A 502 16.95 27.75 -38.73
N ARG A 503 16.26 28.91 -38.75
CA ARG A 503 16.93 30.21 -38.96
C ARG A 503 17.84 30.63 -37.80
N ILE A 504 17.44 30.28 -36.57
CA ILE A 504 18.25 30.51 -35.37
C ILE A 504 19.50 29.61 -35.39
N GLU A 505 19.37 28.35 -35.82
CA GLU A 505 20.49 27.42 -35.96
C GLU A 505 21.48 27.83 -37.06
N ASP A 506 21.00 28.45 -38.14
CA ASP A 506 21.82 28.95 -39.25
C ASP A 506 22.46 30.34 -38.98
N GLY A 507 22.21 30.95 -37.83
CA GLY A 507 22.87 32.18 -37.37
C GLY A 507 22.32 33.50 -37.92
N ASP A 508 21.13 33.49 -38.54
CA ASP A 508 20.39 34.70 -38.92
C ASP A 508 19.47 35.16 -37.77
N VAL A 509 20.09 35.85 -36.81
CA VAL A 509 19.55 36.57 -35.62
C VAL A 509 18.97 35.71 -34.50
#